data_AF-A0A891ZPG6-F1
#
_entry.id   AF-A0A891ZPG6-F1
#
_cell.length_a   1.000
_cell.length_b   1.000
_cell.length_c   1.000
_cell.angle_alpha   90.00
_cell.angle_beta   90.00
_cell.angle_gamma   90.00
#
_symmetry.space_group_name_H-M   'P 1'
#
loop_
_entity.id
_entity.type
_entity.pdbx_description
1 polymer ?
#
loop_
_entity_poly.entity_id
_entity_poly.type
_entity_poly.pdbx_seq_one_letter_code
_entity_poly.pdbx_strand_id
1 'polypeptide(L)'
;MSTLNSSFSLSKRKKVNKLFTRLQSKLSSNLKNKGNFLLSTDILRDDIKCDLLRIVVLNIETKLLNLIKRDLNLFDDKTTILELIKLSTEDFLTNCYGSKVTIRSSIILRSVYSQFLVENSNILLRVPFLELLNSNTKVFQNTFDPIYTTASDKFLEVLFDNLIIEISNCVVQIIISEFSIINSVRQVLYRSNFLSSRNFDRFRNSLAWQTRLKYYVNYPKNLYNWQYGIWVIRSKGIYYRTIYANRSDKLFNLETRSLVTVTIIEIYDFLSSRVDEILYLLGDSLRFALGTTIGKFVGIFWRGIIEGLKT
;
A
#
# COMPACT_ATOMS: atom_id res chain seq x y z
N MET A 1 18.50 27.74 -35.08
CA MET A 1 17.93 28.47 -33.91
C MET A 1 16.43 28.27 -33.98
N SER A 2 15.81 27.40 -33.19
CA SER A 2 15.67 27.47 -31.74
C SER A 2 15.90 26.11 -31.06
N THR A 3 16.91 26.11 -30.20
CA THR A 3 17.33 25.04 -29.31
C THR A 3 16.41 24.98 -28.08
N LEU A 4 15.53 23.98 -28.01
CA LEU A 4 14.74 23.64 -26.81
C LEU A 4 14.68 22.11 -26.60
N ASN A 5 15.79 21.42 -26.89
CA ASN A 5 15.88 19.96 -26.88
C ASN A 5 17.08 19.45 -26.04
N SER A 6 17.29 19.98 -24.83
CA SER A 6 18.46 19.61 -24.01
C SER A 6 18.31 19.71 -22.49
N SER A 7 17.20 19.27 -21.88
CA SER A 7 17.12 19.20 -20.40
C SER A 7 16.94 17.80 -19.81
N PHE A 8 16.84 16.74 -20.63
CA PHE A 8 16.93 15.37 -20.11
C PHE A 8 18.38 14.88 -20.21
N SER A 9 19.15 15.14 -19.15
CA SER A 9 20.56 14.76 -19.09
C SER A 9 20.76 13.26 -19.35
N LEU A 10 21.85 12.91 -20.04
CA LEU A 10 22.21 11.53 -20.35
C LEU A 10 22.25 10.65 -19.08
N SER A 11 22.63 11.24 -17.94
CA SER A 11 22.65 10.57 -16.63
C SER A 11 21.25 10.17 -16.15
N LYS A 12 20.24 11.04 -16.27
CA LYS A 12 18.87 10.73 -15.87
C LYS A 12 18.25 9.64 -16.75
N ARG A 13 18.52 9.66 -18.08
CA ARG A 13 18.16 8.57 -19.01
C ARG A 13 18.71 7.23 -18.55
N LYS A 14 20.01 7.18 -18.26
CA LYS A 14 20.67 5.94 -17.80
C LYS A 14 20.06 5.42 -16.50
N LYS A 15 19.72 6.30 -15.55
CA LYS A 15 19.10 5.91 -14.28
C LYS A 15 17.72 5.27 -14.49
N VAL A 16 16.86 5.90 -15.30
CA VAL A 16 15.54 5.37 -15.66
C VAL A 16 15.67 3.99 -16.32
N ASN A 17 16.48 3.88 -17.39
CA ASN A 17 16.64 2.61 -18.10
C ASN A 17 17.17 1.49 -17.18
N LYS A 18 18.12 1.81 -16.30
CA LYS A 18 18.67 0.85 -15.33
C LYS A 18 17.60 0.35 -14.36
N LEU A 19 16.71 1.23 -13.88
CA LEU A 19 15.61 0.86 -13.01
C LEU A 19 14.63 -0.07 -13.73
N PHE A 20 14.13 0.32 -14.90
CA PHE A 20 13.14 -0.47 -15.64
C PHE A 20 13.70 -1.81 -16.12
N THR A 21 14.98 -1.87 -16.50
CA THR A 21 15.67 -3.15 -16.80
C THR A 21 15.67 -4.08 -15.59
N ARG A 22 15.93 -3.56 -14.37
CA ARG A 22 15.88 -4.34 -13.13
C ARG A 22 14.47 -4.81 -12.81
N LEU A 23 13.48 -3.93 -12.89
CA LEU A 23 12.07 -4.27 -12.68
C LEU A 23 11.63 -5.40 -13.64
N GLN A 24 11.95 -5.27 -14.93
CA GLN A 24 11.66 -6.29 -15.92
C GLN A 24 12.36 -7.62 -15.63
N SER A 25 13.63 -7.59 -15.19
CA SER A 25 14.37 -8.79 -14.82
C SER A 25 13.77 -9.52 -13.61
N LYS A 26 13.10 -8.81 -12.69
CA LYS A 26 12.43 -9.42 -11.53
C LYS A 26 11.15 -10.14 -11.92
N LEU A 27 10.50 -9.75 -13.01
CA LEU A 27 9.28 -10.39 -13.49
C LEU A 27 9.51 -11.81 -14.03
N SER A 28 10.76 -12.21 -14.31
CA SER A 28 11.09 -13.61 -14.64
C SER A 28 11.19 -14.52 -13.41
N SER A 29 11.18 -13.95 -12.21
CA SER A 29 11.23 -14.72 -10.96
C SER A 29 9.87 -15.27 -10.55
N ASN A 30 9.81 -15.99 -9.44
CA ASN A 30 8.56 -16.55 -8.95
C ASN A 30 7.61 -15.44 -8.47
N LEU A 31 6.43 -15.32 -9.08
CA LEU A 31 5.42 -14.31 -8.77
C LEU A 31 4.28 -14.82 -7.87
N LYS A 32 4.49 -15.93 -7.17
CA LYS A 32 3.51 -16.43 -6.19
C LYS A 32 3.33 -15.42 -5.06
N ASN A 33 2.09 -15.21 -4.66
CA ASN A 33 1.76 -14.40 -3.51
C ASN A 33 2.26 -15.08 -2.22
N LYS A 34 3.08 -14.36 -1.46
CA LYS A 34 3.60 -14.73 -0.14
C LYS A 34 3.18 -13.72 0.94
N GLY A 35 2.31 -12.78 0.61
CA GLY A 35 1.68 -11.87 1.55
C GLY A 35 0.44 -12.47 2.19
N ASN A 36 -0.07 -11.77 3.21
CA ASN A 36 -1.29 -12.18 3.93
C ASN A 36 -2.56 -11.64 3.26
N PHE A 37 -2.44 -10.83 2.22
CA PHE A 37 -3.55 -10.26 1.47
C PHE A 37 -3.68 -10.94 0.12
N LEU A 38 -4.92 -11.07 -0.36
CA LEU A 38 -5.20 -11.60 -1.69
C LEU A 38 -4.69 -10.61 -2.75
N LEU A 39 -3.98 -11.13 -3.75
CA LEU A 39 -3.70 -10.38 -4.98
C LEU A 39 -4.77 -10.74 -6.01
N SER A 40 -5.38 -9.74 -6.63
CA SER A 40 -6.37 -9.97 -7.69
C SER A 40 -5.78 -10.79 -8.83
N THR A 41 -4.48 -10.58 -9.12
CA THR A 41 -3.71 -11.31 -10.12
C THR A 41 -3.55 -12.80 -9.85
N ASP A 42 -3.82 -13.31 -8.65
CA ASP A 42 -3.71 -14.75 -8.33
C ASP A 42 -4.78 -15.62 -9.01
N ILE A 43 -5.82 -15.00 -9.56
CA ILE A 43 -6.80 -15.68 -10.41
C ILE A 43 -6.21 -16.11 -11.76
N LEU A 44 -5.21 -15.38 -12.24
CA LEU A 44 -4.64 -15.53 -13.57
C LEU A 44 -3.69 -16.72 -13.65
N ARG A 45 -3.60 -17.34 -14.82
CA ARG A 45 -2.51 -18.29 -15.11
C ARG A 45 -1.14 -17.60 -14.96
N ASP A 46 -0.10 -18.37 -14.68
CA ASP A 46 1.22 -17.81 -14.34
C ASP A 46 1.84 -17.03 -15.50
N ASP A 47 1.72 -17.55 -16.72
CA ASP A 47 2.10 -16.89 -17.97
C ASP A 47 1.33 -15.57 -18.18
N ILE A 48 0.00 -15.61 -18.04
CA ILE A 48 -0.86 -14.44 -18.21
C ILE A 48 -0.59 -13.37 -17.14
N LYS A 49 -0.30 -13.79 -15.90
CA LYS A 49 0.11 -12.90 -14.80
C LYS A 49 1.43 -12.20 -15.13
N CYS A 50 2.42 -12.93 -15.62
CA CYS A 50 3.70 -12.37 -16.08
C CYS A 50 3.48 -11.34 -17.18
N ASP A 51 2.67 -11.66 -18.19
CA ASP A 51 2.42 -10.78 -19.33
C ASP A 51 1.72 -9.48 -18.90
N LEU A 52 0.71 -9.57 -18.02
CA LEU A 52 0.08 -8.38 -17.44
C LEU A 52 1.10 -7.46 -16.76
N LEU A 53 1.95 -8.01 -15.90
CA LEU A 53 2.93 -7.21 -15.16
C LEU A 53 3.94 -6.56 -16.10
N ARG A 54 4.37 -7.25 -17.17
CA ARG A 54 5.27 -6.69 -18.19
C ARG A 54 4.62 -5.55 -18.96
N ILE A 55 3.36 -5.69 -19.35
CA ILE A 55 2.58 -4.64 -20.01
C ILE A 55 2.48 -3.42 -19.09
N VAL A 56 2.16 -3.63 -17.82
CA VAL A 56 2.07 -2.54 -16.82
C VAL A 56 3.43 -1.85 -16.66
N VAL A 57 4.55 -2.59 -16.58
CA VAL A 57 5.91 -2.01 -16.52
C VAL A 57 6.19 -1.12 -17.73
N LEU A 58 5.92 -1.62 -18.94
CA LEU A 58 6.14 -0.89 -20.18
C LEU A 58 5.29 0.39 -20.25
N ASN A 59 4.05 0.30 -19.79
CA ASN A 59 3.11 1.42 -19.78
C ASN A 59 3.52 2.50 -18.78
N ILE A 60 4.00 2.11 -17.59
CA ILE A 60 4.56 3.04 -16.61
C ILE A 60 5.82 3.72 -17.18
N GLU A 61 6.74 2.96 -17.79
CA GLU A 61 7.97 3.51 -18.39
C GLU A 61 7.64 4.52 -19.50
N THR A 62 6.76 4.14 -20.42
CA THR A 62 6.33 5.00 -21.53
C THR A 62 5.66 6.27 -21.02
N LYS A 63 4.79 6.15 -20.00
CA LYS A 63 4.12 7.31 -19.41
C LYS A 63 5.11 8.24 -18.73
N LEU A 64 6.05 7.71 -17.94
CA LEU A 64 7.10 8.50 -17.31
C LEU A 64 7.94 9.26 -18.35
N LEU A 65 8.39 8.57 -19.41
CA LEU A 65 9.18 9.20 -20.49
C LEU A 65 8.40 10.30 -21.22
N ASN A 66 7.09 10.15 -21.36
CA ASN A 66 6.24 11.19 -21.94
C ASN A 66 6.04 12.39 -21.01
N LEU A 67 5.89 12.15 -19.70
CA LEU A 67 5.78 13.24 -18.71
C LEU A 67 7.09 14.03 -18.61
N ILE A 68 8.24 13.37 -18.71
CA ILE A 68 9.56 14.00 -18.76
C ILE A 68 9.68 15.01 -19.90
N LYS A 69 9.04 14.75 -21.05
CA LYS A 69 9.08 15.65 -22.22
C LYS A 69 8.19 16.89 -22.07
N ARG A 70 7.14 16.83 -21.26
CA ARG A 70 6.13 17.90 -21.13
C ARG A 70 6.47 18.83 -19.96
N ASP A 71 6.46 18.28 -18.75
CA ASP A 71 7.00 18.81 -17.49
C ASP A 71 6.52 17.86 -16.37
N LEU A 72 7.44 17.24 -15.64
CA LEU A 72 7.10 16.30 -14.57
C LEU A 72 6.58 17.00 -13.30
N ASN A 73 6.81 18.30 -13.10
CA ASN A 73 6.37 18.96 -11.86
C ASN A 73 4.88 19.29 -11.85
N LEU A 74 4.29 19.45 -13.05
CA LEU A 74 2.94 19.96 -13.26
C LEU A 74 1.90 18.89 -13.58
N PHE A 75 2.29 17.60 -13.65
CA PHE A 75 1.30 16.57 -13.96
C PHE A 75 0.36 16.35 -12.77
N ASP A 76 -0.89 16.05 -13.11
CA ASP A 76 -1.90 15.61 -12.17
C ASP A 76 -1.80 14.09 -12.01
N ASP A 77 -1.43 13.66 -10.80
CA ASP A 77 -1.24 12.27 -10.44
C ASP A 77 -2.54 11.47 -10.45
N LYS A 78 -3.68 12.11 -10.17
CA LYS A 78 -5.00 11.45 -10.16
C LYS A 78 -5.46 11.08 -11.57
N THR A 79 -5.39 12.01 -12.52
CA THR A 79 -5.70 11.70 -13.92
C THR A 79 -4.69 10.73 -14.52
N THR A 80 -3.40 10.91 -14.21
CA THR A 80 -2.33 10.04 -14.72
C THR A 80 -2.51 8.58 -14.29
N ILE A 81 -2.90 8.32 -13.03
CA ILE A 81 -3.10 6.95 -12.56
C ILE A 81 -4.32 6.29 -13.23
N LEU A 82 -5.41 7.04 -13.46
CA LEU A 82 -6.58 6.56 -14.18
C LEU A 82 -6.26 6.24 -15.64
N GLU A 83 -5.49 7.09 -16.31
CA GLU A 83 -5.01 6.86 -17.68
C GLU A 83 -4.11 5.61 -17.75
N LEU A 84 -3.21 5.42 -16.78
CA LEU A 84 -2.36 4.23 -16.72
C LEU A 84 -3.18 2.95 -16.52
N ILE A 85 -4.18 2.97 -15.64
CA ILE A 85 -5.08 1.83 -15.42
C ILE A 85 -5.85 1.54 -16.71
N LYS A 86 -6.38 2.57 -17.38
CA LYS A 86 -7.10 2.44 -18.65
C LYS A 86 -6.24 1.78 -19.70
N LEU A 87 -5.10 2.40 -19.98
CA LEU A 87 -4.17 1.98 -21.02
C LEU A 87 -3.66 0.56 -20.73
N SER A 88 -3.31 0.24 -19.48
CA SER A 88 -2.91 -1.12 -19.10
C SER A 88 -4.01 -2.16 -19.24
N THR A 89 -5.27 -1.79 -19.02
CA THR A 89 -6.41 -2.71 -19.22
C THR A 89 -6.66 -2.94 -20.72
N GLU A 90 -6.64 -1.88 -21.52
CA GLU A 90 -6.83 -1.95 -22.97
C GLU A 90 -5.70 -2.75 -23.65
N ASP A 91 -4.44 -2.48 -23.32
CA ASP A 91 -3.29 -3.18 -23.87
C ASP A 91 -3.27 -4.65 -23.46
N PHE A 92 -3.57 -4.95 -22.19
CA PHE A 92 -3.63 -6.33 -21.72
C PHE A 92 -4.71 -7.15 -22.42
N LEU A 93 -5.92 -6.62 -22.56
CA LEU A 93 -6.98 -7.32 -23.28
C LEU A 93 -6.66 -7.43 -24.77
N THR A 94 -6.10 -6.38 -25.37
CA THR A 94 -5.67 -6.41 -26.77
C THR A 94 -4.62 -7.51 -27.02
N ASN A 95 -3.65 -7.65 -26.11
CA ASN A 95 -2.64 -8.70 -26.16
C ASN A 95 -3.25 -10.11 -26.03
N CYS A 96 -4.25 -10.28 -25.16
CA CYS A 96 -4.87 -11.60 -24.93
C CYS A 96 -5.78 -12.07 -26.07
N TYR A 97 -6.44 -11.15 -26.78
CA TYR A 97 -7.44 -11.49 -27.82
C TYR A 97 -7.03 -11.11 -29.24
N GLY A 98 -5.87 -10.48 -29.43
CA GLY A 98 -5.35 -10.09 -30.75
C GLY A 98 -6.16 -9.00 -31.47
N SER A 99 -7.11 -8.37 -30.78
CA SER A 99 -8.00 -7.34 -31.33
C SER A 99 -7.98 -6.12 -30.44
N LYS A 100 -7.97 -4.92 -31.03
CA LYS A 100 -7.93 -3.67 -30.28
C LYS A 100 -9.16 -3.53 -29.38
N VAL A 101 -8.95 -3.52 -28.07
CA VAL A 101 -9.99 -3.32 -27.06
C VAL A 101 -9.98 -1.88 -26.59
N THR A 102 -11.16 -1.27 -26.49
CA THR A 102 -11.32 0.06 -25.89
C THR A 102 -12.31 -0.01 -24.74
N ILE A 103 -11.99 0.67 -23.64
CA ILE A 103 -12.77 0.64 -22.41
C ILE A 103 -13.27 2.06 -22.11
N ARG A 104 -14.55 2.15 -21.74
CA ARG A 104 -15.14 3.42 -21.30
C ARG A 104 -14.52 3.83 -19.97
N SER A 105 -14.10 5.09 -19.86
CA SER A 105 -13.47 5.61 -18.63
C SER A 105 -14.40 5.51 -17.40
N SER A 106 -15.72 5.49 -17.60
CA SER A 106 -16.71 5.31 -16.52
C SER A 106 -16.56 3.97 -15.78
N ILE A 107 -16.15 2.90 -16.48
CA ILE A 107 -15.90 1.59 -15.88
C ILE A 107 -14.77 1.68 -14.85
N ILE A 108 -13.71 2.41 -15.19
CA ILE A 108 -12.53 2.57 -14.34
C ILE A 108 -12.88 3.40 -13.11
N LEU A 109 -13.66 4.46 -13.29
CA LEU A 109 -14.11 5.34 -12.20
C LEU A 109 -15.07 4.65 -11.21
N ARG A 110 -15.85 3.66 -11.69
CA ARG A 110 -16.78 2.90 -10.85
C ARG A 110 -16.08 1.90 -9.93
N SER A 111 -14.85 1.48 -10.25
CA SER A 111 -14.09 0.54 -9.43
C SER A 111 -13.64 1.17 -8.11
N VAL A 112 -14.07 0.59 -6.99
CA VAL A 112 -13.64 1.01 -5.63
C VAL A 112 -12.12 0.92 -5.48
N TYR A 113 -11.48 -0.06 -6.13
CA TYR A 113 -10.03 -0.19 -6.10
C TYR A 113 -9.33 0.95 -6.85
N SER A 114 -9.90 1.37 -7.99
CA SER A 114 -9.40 2.52 -8.74
C SER A 114 -9.49 3.80 -7.90
N GLN A 115 -10.62 4.01 -7.21
CA GLN A 115 -10.79 5.12 -6.27
C GLN A 115 -9.74 5.09 -5.15
N PHE A 116 -9.47 3.91 -4.57
CA PHE A 116 -8.38 3.74 -3.59
C PHE A 116 -7.01 4.14 -4.16
N LEU A 117 -6.70 3.78 -5.42
CA LEU A 117 -5.45 4.16 -6.06
C LEU A 117 -5.38 5.67 -6.34
N VAL A 118 -6.46 6.29 -6.77
CA VAL A 118 -6.57 7.74 -6.94
C VAL A 118 -6.34 8.47 -5.62
N GLU A 119 -6.93 7.99 -4.52
CA GLU A 119 -6.67 8.56 -3.20
C GLU A 119 -5.23 8.36 -2.73
N ASN A 120 -4.50 7.39 -3.28
CA ASN A 120 -3.09 7.14 -2.97
C ASN A 120 -2.13 7.57 -4.09
N SER A 121 -2.59 8.30 -5.11
CA SER A 121 -1.82 8.64 -6.32
C SER A 121 -0.51 9.37 -6.00
N ASN A 122 -0.50 10.20 -4.96
CA ASN A 122 0.67 10.97 -4.56
C ASN A 122 1.84 10.04 -4.17
N ILE A 123 1.63 9.11 -3.24
CA ILE A 123 2.66 8.17 -2.79
C ILE A 123 2.95 7.08 -3.83
N LEU A 124 1.95 6.69 -4.62
CA LEU A 124 2.09 5.66 -5.65
C LEU A 124 2.85 6.15 -6.89
N LEU A 125 2.66 7.41 -7.27
CA LEU A 125 3.08 7.90 -8.59
C LEU A 125 3.87 9.21 -8.49
N ARG A 126 3.36 10.23 -7.78
CA ARG A 126 4.05 11.53 -7.67
C ARG A 126 5.42 11.41 -7.02
N VAL A 127 5.48 10.79 -5.84
CA VAL A 127 6.73 10.63 -5.08
C VAL A 127 7.76 9.81 -5.87
N PRO A 128 7.46 8.59 -6.37
CA PRO A 128 8.45 7.78 -7.07
C PRO A 128 8.94 8.43 -8.36
N PHE A 129 8.06 9.11 -9.11
CA PHE A 129 8.43 9.73 -10.39
C PHE A 129 9.36 10.92 -10.20
N LEU A 130 9.02 11.83 -9.28
CA LEU A 130 9.83 13.01 -8.99
C LEU A 130 11.20 12.60 -8.42
N GLU A 131 11.21 11.66 -7.48
CA GLU A 131 12.43 11.23 -6.78
C GLU A 131 13.37 10.41 -7.68
N LEU A 132 12.84 9.70 -8.67
CA LEU A 132 13.65 9.01 -9.66
C LEU A 132 14.54 9.99 -10.45
N LEU A 133 14.01 11.17 -10.80
CA LEU A 133 14.68 12.16 -11.64
C LEU A 133 15.48 13.21 -10.88
N ASN A 134 14.96 13.63 -9.73
CA ASN A 134 15.56 14.62 -8.86
C ASN A 134 15.76 13.96 -7.51
N SER A 135 16.97 13.94 -6.98
CA SER A 135 17.23 13.35 -5.66
C SER A 135 16.88 14.35 -4.56
N ASN A 136 16.40 13.86 -3.43
CA ASN A 136 16.02 14.63 -2.25
C ASN A 136 14.89 15.63 -2.52
N THR A 137 13.82 15.16 -3.17
CA THR A 137 12.65 16.02 -3.39
C THR A 137 11.95 16.30 -2.06
N LYS A 138 11.42 17.53 -1.92
CA LYS A 138 10.61 17.92 -0.75
C LYS A 138 9.41 16.99 -0.56
N VAL A 139 8.80 16.51 -1.65
CA VAL A 139 7.66 15.59 -1.59
C VAL A 139 8.07 14.25 -0.96
N PHE A 140 9.25 13.72 -1.31
CA PHE A 140 9.78 12.51 -0.68
C PHE A 140 10.07 12.72 0.81
N GLN A 141 10.78 13.80 1.16
CA GLN A 141 11.13 14.11 2.55
C GLN A 141 9.87 14.27 3.41
N ASN A 142 8.90 15.07 2.97
CA ASN A 142 7.64 15.24 3.70
C ASN A 142 6.87 13.93 3.91
N THR A 143 7.06 12.94 3.03
CA THR A 143 6.37 11.66 3.10
C THR A 143 7.10 10.65 3.98
N PHE A 144 8.43 10.63 3.98
CA PHE A 144 9.19 9.51 4.56
C PHE A 144 10.16 9.89 5.70
N ASP A 145 10.41 11.17 5.93
CA ASP A 145 11.21 11.68 7.05
C ASP A 145 10.44 11.51 8.39
N PRO A 146 11.08 11.14 9.52
CA PRO A 146 12.52 10.97 9.75
C PRO A 146 13.10 9.60 9.41
N ILE A 147 12.28 8.63 9.01
CA ILE A 147 12.72 7.23 8.88
C ILE A 147 13.56 7.00 7.62
N TYR A 148 13.18 7.62 6.50
CA TYR A 148 13.94 7.56 5.24
C TYR A 148 14.28 8.98 4.77
N THR A 149 15.47 9.44 5.14
CA THR A 149 15.95 10.79 4.78
C THR A 149 16.31 10.92 3.30
N THR A 150 16.74 9.81 2.67
CA THR A 150 17.13 9.77 1.25
C THR A 150 16.57 8.52 0.56
N ALA A 151 16.21 8.69 -0.71
CA ALA A 151 15.66 7.60 -1.52
C ALA A 151 16.78 6.74 -2.12
N SER A 152 17.16 5.66 -1.43
CA SER A 152 18.08 4.68 -2.00
C SER A 152 17.52 4.06 -3.29
N ASP A 153 18.38 3.66 -4.21
CA ASP A 153 17.98 2.98 -5.47
C ASP A 153 17.08 1.76 -5.20
N LYS A 154 17.35 1.02 -4.13
CA LYS A 154 16.54 -0.15 -3.73
C LYS A 154 15.16 0.26 -3.22
N PHE A 155 15.07 1.36 -2.48
CA PHE A 155 13.79 1.86 -1.99
C PHE A 155 12.93 2.39 -3.14
N LEU A 156 13.53 3.11 -4.09
CA LEU A 156 12.83 3.50 -5.32
C LEU A 156 12.32 2.28 -6.09
N GLU A 157 13.15 1.26 -6.27
CA GLU A 157 12.74 0.01 -6.92
C GLU A 157 11.53 -0.64 -6.22
N VAL A 158 11.49 -0.62 -4.88
CA VAL A 158 10.36 -1.10 -4.08
C VAL A 158 9.09 -0.26 -4.30
N LEU A 159 9.21 1.07 -4.41
CA LEU A 159 8.06 1.92 -4.70
C LEU A 159 7.46 1.62 -6.09
N PHE A 160 8.32 1.33 -7.07
CA PHE A 160 7.88 0.90 -8.40
C PHE A 160 7.31 -0.52 -8.41
N ASP A 161 7.88 -1.47 -7.68
CA ASP A 161 7.28 -2.81 -7.47
C ASP A 161 5.82 -2.66 -6.99
N ASN A 162 5.62 -1.79 -5.99
CA ASN A 162 4.30 -1.52 -5.43
C ASN A 162 3.35 -0.93 -6.47
N LEU A 163 3.79 0.08 -7.22
CA LEU A 163 3.00 0.70 -8.29
C LEU A 163 2.55 -0.35 -9.34
N ILE A 164 3.48 -1.19 -9.81
CA ILE A 164 3.22 -2.24 -10.80
C ILE A 164 2.15 -3.21 -10.29
N ILE A 165 2.29 -3.67 -9.05
CA ILE A 165 1.37 -4.65 -8.45
C ILE A 165 -0.01 -4.03 -8.20
N GLU A 166 -0.06 -2.80 -7.69
CA GLU A 166 -1.31 -2.09 -7.43
C GLU A 166 -2.09 -1.82 -8.72
N ILE A 167 -1.43 -1.35 -9.79
CA ILE A 167 -2.07 -1.19 -11.11
C ILE A 167 -2.56 -2.54 -11.64
N SER A 168 -1.72 -3.58 -11.58
CA SER A 168 -2.09 -4.92 -12.07
C SER A 168 -3.29 -5.50 -11.32
N ASN A 169 -3.35 -5.30 -9.99
CA ASN A 169 -4.50 -5.70 -9.19
C ASN A 169 -5.75 -4.94 -9.60
N CYS A 170 -5.65 -3.64 -9.90
CA CYS A 170 -6.77 -2.84 -10.36
C CYS A 170 -7.30 -3.32 -11.71
N VAL A 171 -6.40 -3.56 -12.68
CA VAL A 171 -6.74 -4.11 -14.01
C VAL A 171 -7.52 -5.41 -13.85
N VAL A 172 -7.03 -6.34 -13.02
CA VAL A 172 -7.72 -7.62 -12.83
C VAL A 172 -9.04 -7.48 -12.08
N GLN A 173 -9.17 -6.55 -11.12
CA GLN A 173 -10.47 -6.31 -10.49
C GLN A 173 -11.50 -5.75 -11.47
N ILE A 174 -11.10 -4.87 -12.39
CA ILE A 174 -11.96 -4.39 -13.48
C ILE A 174 -12.38 -5.58 -14.35
N ILE A 175 -11.44 -6.47 -14.69
CA ILE A 175 -11.74 -7.66 -15.51
C ILE A 175 -12.73 -8.60 -14.82
N ILE A 176 -12.52 -8.87 -13.53
CA ILE A 176 -13.41 -9.69 -12.71
C ILE A 176 -14.80 -9.05 -12.59
N SER A 177 -14.88 -7.72 -12.47
CA SER A 177 -16.15 -7.00 -12.34
C SER A 177 -16.95 -7.04 -13.66
N GLU A 178 -16.32 -6.66 -14.76
CA GLU A 178 -17.03 -6.37 -16.01
C GLU A 178 -17.11 -7.55 -16.97
N PHE A 179 -16.11 -8.44 -16.98
CA PHE A 179 -15.95 -9.46 -18.01
C PHE A 179 -16.10 -10.89 -17.47
N SER A 180 -16.42 -11.07 -16.19
CA SER A 180 -16.51 -12.40 -15.56
C SER A 180 -17.61 -13.30 -16.10
N ILE A 181 -18.65 -12.73 -16.70
CA ILE A 181 -19.76 -13.48 -17.30
C ILE A 181 -19.30 -14.17 -18.60
N ILE A 182 -18.28 -13.65 -19.26
CA ILE A 182 -17.82 -14.14 -20.56
C ILE A 182 -16.95 -15.39 -20.35
N ASN A 183 -17.42 -16.54 -20.83
CA ASN A 183 -16.74 -17.81 -20.62
C ASN A 183 -15.36 -17.89 -21.29
N SER A 184 -15.19 -17.29 -22.48
CA SER A 184 -13.89 -17.22 -23.16
C SER A 184 -12.85 -16.50 -22.29
N VAL A 185 -13.25 -15.43 -21.59
CA VAL A 185 -12.37 -14.69 -20.68
C VAL A 185 -11.89 -15.58 -19.54
N ARG A 186 -12.79 -16.38 -18.97
CA ARG A 186 -12.45 -17.31 -17.89
C ARG A 186 -11.48 -18.39 -18.36
N GLN A 187 -11.69 -18.95 -19.54
CA GLN A 187 -10.86 -20.02 -20.10
C GLN A 187 -9.47 -19.53 -20.51
N VAL A 188 -9.38 -18.31 -21.07
CA VAL A 188 -8.11 -17.74 -21.52
C VAL A 188 -7.29 -17.19 -20.35
N LEU A 189 -7.92 -16.49 -19.40
CA LEU A 189 -7.16 -15.76 -18.38
C LEU A 189 -6.96 -16.57 -17.09
N TYR A 190 -7.95 -17.36 -16.67
CA TYR A 190 -7.98 -17.87 -15.29
C TYR A 190 -7.32 -19.24 -15.16
N ARG A 191 -6.79 -19.52 -13.98
CA ARG A 191 -6.33 -20.88 -13.62
C ARG A 191 -7.52 -21.84 -13.57
N SER A 192 -7.25 -23.11 -13.83
CA SER A 192 -8.25 -24.20 -13.82
C SER A 192 -9.11 -24.21 -12.55
N ASN A 193 -8.52 -23.93 -11.38
CA ASN A 193 -9.21 -23.90 -10.09
C ASN A 193 -10.36 -22.87 -10.02
N PHE A 194 -10.32 -21.81 -10.84
CA PHE A 194 -11.33 -20.75 -10.91
C PHE A 194 -12.32 -20.92 -12.08
N LEU A 195 -12.23 -22.01 -12.85
CA LEU A 195 -13.24 -22.38 -13.85
C LEU A 195 -14.53 -22.88 -13.20
N SER A 196 -14.45 -23.39 -11.96
CA SER A 196 -15.65 -23.61 -11.14
C SER A 196 -16.27 -22.28 -10.73
N SER A 197 -17.54 -22.06 -11.06
CA SER A 197 -18.26 -20.84 -10.70
C SER A 197 -18.24 -20.58 -9.18
N ARG A 198 -18.32 -21.64 -8.36
CA ARG A 198 -18.27 -21.51 -6.89
C ARG A 198 -16.92 -20.99 -6.38
N ASN A 199 -15.81 -21.48 -6.92
CA ASN A 199 -14.48 -21.01 -6.52
C ASN A 199 -14.24 -19.58 -7.00
N PHE A 200 -14.69 -19.26 -8.22
CA PHE A 200 -14.65 -17.91 -8.77
C PHE A 200 -15.43 -16.92 -7.87
N ASP A 201 -16.68 -17.24 -7.53
CA ASP A 201 -17.53 -16.36 -6.72
C ASP A 201 -16.97 -16.14 -5.31
N ARG A 202 -16.44 -17.20 -4.68
CA ARG A 202 -15.74 -17.08 -3.39
C ARG A 202 -14.55 -16.12 -3.47
N PHE A 203 -13.73 -16.25 -4.52
CA PHE A 203 -12.57 -15.37 -4.72
C PHE A 203 -13.01 -13.93 -4.99
N ARG A 204 -13.96 -13.72 -5.90
CA ARG A 204 -14.53 -12.39 -6.20
C ARG A 204 -15.10 -11.71 -4.96
N ASN A 205 -15.89 -12.43 -4.16
CA ASN A 205 -16.48 -11.89 -2.94
C ASN A 205 -15.42 -11.54 -1.89
N SER A 206 -14.40 -12.40 -1.75
CA SER A 206 -13.27 -12.14 -0.84
C SER A 206 -12.48 -10.90 -1.26
N LEU A 207 -12.22 -10.71 -2.55
CA LEU A 207 -11.60 -9.50 -3.09
C LEU A 207 -12.46 -8.26 -2.84
N ALA A 208 -13.76 -8.33 -3.12
CA ALA A 208 -14.67 -7.21 -2.93
C ALA A 208 -14.71 -6.78 -1.45
N TRP A 209 -14.73 -7.74 -0.52
CA TRP A 209 -14.64 -7.46 0.92
C TRP A 209 -13.29 -6.86 1.30
N GLN A 210 -12.18 -7.46 0.85
CA GLN A 210 -10.84 -6.96 1.12
C GLN A 210 -10.64 -5.53 0.60
N THR A 211 -11.15 -5.21 -0.61
CA THR A 211 -11.06 -3.86 -1.19
C THR A 211 -11.83 -2.84 -0.35
N ARG A 212 -13.05 -3.17 0.12
CA ARG A 212 -13.82 -2.28 1.00
C ARG A 212 -13.13 -2.06 2.34
N LEU A 213 -12.62 -3.13 2.96
CA LEU A 213 -11.82 -3.02 4.19
C LEU A 213 -10.55 -2.20 3.96
N LYS A 214 -9.89 -2.38 2.82
CA LYS A 214 -8.70 -1.61 2.43
C LYS A 214 -9.01 -0.11 2.39
N TYR A 215 -10.13 0.29 1.76
CA TYR A 215 -10.50 1.68 1.55
C TYR A 215 -11.11 2.36 2.80
N TYR A 216 -12.06 1.71 3.49
CA TYR A 216 -12.81 2.36 4.57
C TYR A 216 -12.23 2.13 5.97
N VAL A 217 -11.41 1.09 6.16
CA VAL A 217 -10.87 0.73 7.48
C VAL A 217 -9.35 0.85 7.51
N ASN A 218 -8.65 0.10 6.67
CA ASN A 218 -7.19 0.04 6.71
C ASN A 218 -6.56 1.36 6.25
N TYR A 219 -7.12 2.02 5.24
CA TYR A 219 -6.61 3.32 4.76
C TYR A 219 -6.65 4.40 5.84
N PRO A 220 -7.79 4.74 6.47
CA PRO A 220 -7.81 5.73 7.55
C PRO A 220 -6.96 5.30 8.76
N LYS A 221 -7.00 4.02 9.14
CA LYS A 221 -6.12 3.48 10.20
C LYS A 221 -4.63 3.70 9.89
N ASN A 222 -4.22 3.46 8.66
CA ASN A 222 -2.84 3.61 8.23
C ASN A 222 -2.43 5.10 8.16
N LEU A 223 -3.33 6.00 7.81
CA LEU A 223 -3.06 7.45 7.86
C LEU A 223 -2.82 7.91 9.30
N TYR A 224 -3.66 7.47 10.24
CA TYR A 224 -3.52 7.78 11.66
C TYR A 224 -2.19 7.29 12.23
N ASN A 225 -1.80 6.05 11.90
CA ASN A 225 -0.57 5.43 12.40
C ASN A 225 0.69 5.79 11.59
N TRP A 226 0.62 6.71 10.62
CA TRP A 226 1.70 7.04 9.67
C TRP A 226 2.33 5.81 9.00
N GLN A 227 1.49 4.85 8.65
CA GLN A 227 1.87 3.62 8.00
C GLN A 227 1.41 3.60 6.55
N TYR A 228 2.13 2.86 5.71
CA TYR A 228 1.72 2.55 4.35
C TYR A 228 2.12 1.13 3.99
N GLY A 229 1.16 0.40 3.44
CA GLY A 229 1.40 -0.96 2.96
C GLY A 229 1.93 -0.96 1.54
N ILE A 230 3.02 -1.69 1.32
CA ILE A 230 3.70 -1.81 0.05
C ILE A 230 3.87 -3.28 -0.36
N TRP A 231 3.75 -3.53 -1.66
CA TRP A 231 4.11 -4.79 -2.27
C TRP A 231 5.56 -4.78 -2.76
N VAL A 232 6.27 -5.87 -2.51
CA VAL A 232 7.68 -6.03 -2.88
C VAL A 232 7.86 -7.31 -3.67
N ILE A 233 8.48 -7.22 -4.84
CA ILE A 233 8.83 -8.39 -5.66
C ILE A 233 10.22 -8.88 -5.24
N ARG A 234 10.31 -10.14 -4.83
CA ARG A 234 11.57 -10.83 -4.50
C ARG A 234 11.66 -12.14 -5.28
N SER A 235 12.85 -12.74 -5.30
CA SER A 235 13.12 -13.99 -6.04
C SER A 235 12.15 -15.15 -5.74
N LYS A 236 11.62 -15.23 -4.51
CA LYS A 236 10.72 -16.30 -4.05
C LYS A 236 9.22 -15.98 -4.16
N GLY A 237 8.84 -14.76 -4.51
CA GLY A 237 7.45 -14.33 -4.47
C GLY A 237 7.22 -12.85 -4.29
N ILE A 238 5.94 -12.48 -4.26
CA ILE A 238 5.44 -11.15 -3.94
C ILE A 238 5.11 -11.09 -2.45
N TYR A 239 5.69 -10.12 -1.73
CA TYR A 239 5.52 -9.95 -0.30
C TYR A 239 4.81 -8.64 0.01
N TYR A 240 3.99 -8.62 1.05
CA TYR A 240 3.43 -7.41 1.62
C TYR A 240 4.25 -6.95 2.83
N ARG A 241 4.53 -5.65 2.91
CA ARG A 241 5.25 -5.03 4.04
C ARG A 241 4.61 -3.70 4.37
N THR A 242 4.77 -3.26 5.61
CA THR A 242 4.36 -1.93 6.05
C THR A 242 5.62 -1.08 6.21
N ILE A 243 5.57 0.14 5.70
CA ILE A 243 6.61 1.15 5.86
C ILE A 243 6.02 2.38 6.54
N TYR A 244 6.89 3.19 7.13
CA TYR A 244 6.53 4.52 7.57
C TYR A 244 6.19 5.40 6.36
N ALA A 245 5.11 6.17 6.45
CA ALA A 245 4.77 7.22 5.49
C ALA A 245 3.85 8.27 6.14
N ASN A 246 4.37 9.47 6.34
CA ASN A 246 3.61 10.61 6.81
C ASN A 246 2.70 11.16 5.70
N ARG A 247 1.39 11.18 5.97
CA ARG A 247 0.35 11.62 5.05
C ARG A 247 -0.75 12.39 5.81
N SER A 248 -0.35 13.15 6.83
CA SER A 248 -1.26 13.89 7.74
C SER A 248 -2.23 14.81 6.99
N ASP A 249 -1.80 15.44 5.90
CA ASP A 249 -2.64 16.37 5.12
C ASP A 249 -3.91 15.69 4.56
N LYS A 250 -3.86 14.37 4.36
CA LYS A 250 -5.02 13.59 3.91
C LYS A 250 -5.98 13.22 5.03
N LEU A 251 -5.51 13.18 6.27
CA LEU A 251 -6.34 12.87 7.44
C LEU A 251 -7.45 13.93 7.60
N PHE A 252 -7.12 15.20 7.39
CA PHE A 252 -8.06 16.33 7.48
C PHE A 252 -9.11 16.34 6.35
N ASN A 253 -8.85 15.64 5.24
CA ASN A 253 -9.72 15.61 4.06
C ASN A 253 -10.41 14.25 3.88
N LEU A 254 -10.52 13.45 4.94
CA LEU A 254 -11.17 12.14 4.87
C LEU A 254 -12.69 12.26 4.65
N GLU A 255 -13.23 11.33 3.86
CA GLU A 255 -14.67 11.15 3.74
C GLU A 255 -15.31 10.82 5.10
N THR A 256 -16.57 11.25 5.31
CA THR A 256 -17.31 11.06 6.57
C THR A 256 -17.37 9.61 7.04
N ARG A 257 -17.44 8.64 6.13
CA ARG A 257 -17.45 7.21 6.48
C ARG A 257 -16.11 6.72 7.01
N SER A 258 -15.01 7.27 6.48
CA SER A 258 -13.65 6.94 6.91
C SER A 258 -13.28 7.63 8.22
N LEU A 259 -13.91 8.78 8.53
CA LEU A 259 -13.75 9.46 9.82
C LEU A 259 -14.22 8.60 10.99
N VAL A 260 -15.29 7.81 10.83
CA VAL A 260 -15.77 6.88 11.88
C VAL A 260 -14.67 5.92 12.31
N THR A 261 -13.88 5.39 11.36
CA THR A 261 -12.76 4.51 11.69
C THR A 261 -11.71 5.23 12.54
N VAL A 262 -11.38 6.47 12.19
CA VAL A 262 -10.40 7.27 12.95
C VAL A 262 -10.92 7.55 14.35
N THR A 263 -12.18 7.98 14.49
CA THR A 263 -12.81 8.25 15.79
C THR A 263 -12.84 7.00 16.67
N ILE A 264 -13.10 5.81 16.12
CA ILE A 264 -13.05 4.56 16.89
C ILE A 264 -11.63 4.30 17.42
N ILE A 265 -10.60 4.54 16.61
CA ILE A 265 -9.20 4.37 17.02
C ILE A 265 -8.84 5.39 18.11
N GLU A 266 -9.23 6.66 17.95
CA GLU A 266 -8.98 7.71 18.93
C GLU A 266 -9.68 7.43 20.27
N ILE A 267 -10.92 6.94 20.25
CA ILE A 267 -11.64 6.51 21.46
C ILE A 267 -10.92 5.35 22.12
N TYR A 268 -10.46 4.37 21.33
CA TYR A 268 -9.71 3.23 21.87
C TYR A 268 -8.41 3.68 22.55
N ASP A 269 -7.62 4.53 21.89
CA ASP A 269 -6.36 5.04 22.44
C ASP A 269 -6.62 5.87 23.70
N PHE A 270 -7.66 6.73 23.68
CA PHE A 270 -8.10 7.48 24.86
C PHE A 270 -8.48 6.54 26.01
N LEU A 271 -9.32 5.54 25.77
CA LEU A 271 -9.75 4.61 26.83
C LEU A 271 -8.58 3.77 27.36
N SER A 272 -7.67 3.32 26.49
CA SER A 272 -6.49 2.54 26.90
C SER A 272 -5.61 3.33 27.89
N SER A 273 -5.35 4.60 27.59
CA SER A 273 -4.58 5.48 28.49
C SER A 273 -5.24 5.66 29.86
N ARG A 274 -6.57 5.77 29.91
CA ARG A 274 -7.31 5.93 31.17
C ARG A 274 -7.33 4.66 32.01
N VAL A 275 -7.43 3.50 31.36
CA VAL A 275 -7.35 2.21 32.06
C VAL A 275 -5.96 2.03 32.66
N ASP A 276 -4.90 2.39 31.93
CA ASP A 276 -3.52 2.31 32.43
C ASP A 276 -3.30 3.26 33.63
N GLU A 277 -3.85 4.48 33.60
CA GLU A 277 -3.83 5.42 34.74
C GLU A 277 -4.55 4.84 35.97
N ILE A 278 -5.74 4.24 35.80
CA ILE A 278 -6.49 3.63 36.92
C ILE A 278 -5.74 2.44 37.50
N LEU A 279 -5.18 1.58 36.66
CA LEU A 279 -4.36 0.44 37.10
C LEU A 279 -3.11 0.91 37.85
N TYR A 280 -2.47 1.98 37.38
CA TYR A 280 -1.32 2.58 38.07
C TYR A 280 -1.72 3.11 39.46
N LEU A 281 -2.83 3.86 39.57
CA LEU A 281 -3.32 4.39 40.85
C LEU A 281 -3.71 3.28 41.84
N LEU A 282 -4.39 2.23 41.36
CA LEU A 282 -4.74 1.08 42.19
C LEU A 282 -3.49 0.32 42.65
N GLY A 283 -2.51 0.15 41.76
CA GLY A 283 -1.24 -0.49 42.08
C GLY A 283 -0.43 0.29 43.12
N ASP A 284 -0.37 1.62 42.98
CA ASP A 284 0.32 2.49 43.93
C ASP A 284 -0.38 2.53 45.29
N SER A 285 -1.72 2.61 45.29
CA SER A 285 -2.53 2.53 46.50
C SER A 285 -2.33 1.20 47.23
N LEU A 286 -2.28 0.09 46.49
CA LEU A 286 -2.04 -1.24 47.05
C LEU A 286 -0.62 -1.35 47.62
N ARG A 287 0.40 -0.84 46.92
CA ARG A 287 1.79 -0.78 47.41
C ARG A 287 1.90 0.03 48.69
N PHE A 288 1.24 1.19 48.75
CA PHE A 288 1.19 2.03 49.94
C PHE A 288 0.48 1.33 51.10
N ALA A 289 -0.68 0.71 50.87
CA ALA A 289 -1.42 -0.02 51.90
C ALA A 289 -0.63 -1.22 52.44
N LEU A 290 0.01 -2.00 51.56
CA LEU A 290 0.85 -3.14 51.95
C LEU A 290 2.10 -2.66 52.68
N GLY A 291 2.80 -1.65 52.18
CA GLY A 291 3.98 -1.08 52.82
C GLY A 291 3.69 -0.53 54.23
N THR A 292 2.59 0.19 54.39
CA THR A 292 2.17 0.72 55.69
C THR A 292 1.72 -0.38 56.66
N THR A 293 0.99 -1.39 56.19
CA THR A 293 0.51 -2.49 57.05
C THR A 293 1.66 -3.40 57.47
N ILE A 294 2.51 -3.82 56.54
CA ILE A 294 3.71 -4.63 56.82
C ILE A 294 4.67 -3.85 57.72
N GLY A 295 4.91 -2.57 57.44
CA GLY A 295 5.74 -1.72 58.29
C GLY A 295 5.23 -1.59 59.72
N LYS A 296 3.90 -1.47 59.91
CA LYS A 296 3.27 -1.48 61.24
C LYS A 296 3.43 -2.84 61.93
N PHE A 297 3.21 -3.95 61.23
CA PHE A 297 3.41 -5.30 61.79
C PHE A 297 4.85 -5.53 62.24
N VAL A 298 5.83 -5.23 61.38
CA VAL A 298 7.26 -5.33 61.71
C VAL A 298 7.60 -4.45 62.91
N GLY A 299 7.06 -3.22 62.97
CA GLY A 299 7.27 -2.32 64.10
C GLY A 299 6.70 -2.83 65.42
N ILE A 300 5.51 -3.45 65.41
CA ILE A 300 4.91 -4.10 66.60
C ILE A 300 5.74 -5.31 67.03
N PHE A 301 6.15 -6.16 66.09
CA PHE A 301 7.02 -7.30 66.38
C PHE A 301 8.34 -6.89 67.04
N TRP A 302 9.00 -5.86 66.50
CA TRP A 302 10.24 -5.35 67.06
C TRP A 302 10.07 -4.76 68.46
N ARG A 303 8.98 -4.02 68.70
CA ARG A 303 8.63 -3.51 70.03
C ARG A 303 8.42 -4.64 71.03
N GLY A 304 7.70 -5.70 70.66
CA GLY A 304 7.49 -6.87 71.51
C GLY A 304 8.79 -7.58 71.89
N ILE A 305 9.74 -7.71 70.95
CA ILE A 305 11.07 -8.26 71.23
C ILE A 305 11.83 -7.39 72.24
N ILE A 306 11.83 -6.07 72.06
CA ILE A 306 12.53 -5.14 72.96
C ILE A 306 11.92 -5.17 74.38
N GLU A 307 10.60 -5.20 74.48
CA GLU A 307 9.91 -5.27 75.78
C GLU A 307 10.19 -6.60 76.50
N GLY A 308 10.20 -7.72 75.77
CA GLY A 308 10.56 -9.03 76.34
C GLY A 308 12.03 -9.17 76.76
N LEU A 309 12.94 -8.34 76.22
CA LEU A 309 14.33 -8.29 76.67
C LEU A 309 14.54 -7.43 77.93
N LYS A 310 13.54 -6.66 78.35
CA LYS A 310 13.58 -5.80 79.55
C LYS A 310 13.01 -6.48 80.80
N THR A 311 12.32 -7.60 80.64
CA THR A 311 11.87 -8.51 81.72
C THR A 311 12.90 -9.59 81.97
#